data_AF-A0A7V9AGU6-F1
#
_entry.id   AF-A0A7V9AGU6-F1
#
_cell.length_a   1.000
_cell.length_b   1.000
_cell.length_c   1.000
_cell.angle_alpha   90.00
_cell.angle_beta   90.00
_cell.angle_gamma   90.00
#
_symmetry.space_group_name_H-M   'P 1'
#
loop_
_entity.id
_entity.type
_entity.pdbx_description
1 polymer ?
#
loop_
_entity_poly.entity_id
_entity_poly.type
_entity_poly.pdbx_seq_one_letter_code
_entity_poly.pdbx_strand_id
1 'polypeptide(L)'
;MSAIFETAAYGGPGWSPRTHSAREEMGTVWGRFGVGTEWSPLRAVLLHRPGAELAGASDANAALMLATPELRVAQEQHDSIAAAYSAAGVEVFYLEPGATPPPNQMFLADLMFMTPEGAIAGRPASTVRAGEERWVARRLADLGVPILRTVGGRGTFEGADAAWIDEKTVLLGRGLRTNAEGAAQVA
;
A
#
# COMPACT_ATOMS: atom_id res chain seq x y z
N MET A 1 41.11 -5.27 -26.59
CA MET A 1 40.10 -5.79 -25.63
C MET A 1 40.14 -5.11 -24.25
N SER A 2 41.11 -4.22 -23.93
CA SER A 2 41.16 -3.58 -22.60
C SER A 2 40.15 -2.44 -22.37
N ALA A 3 39.66 -1.78 -23.42
CA ALA A 3 38.82 -0.59 -23.29
C ALA A 3 37.44 -0.82 -22.64
N ILE A 4 36.93 -2.07 -22.60
CA ILE A 4 35.59 -2.33 -22.04
C ILE A 4 35.56 -2.19 -20.51
N PHE A 5 36.64 -2.60 -19.83
CA PHE A 5 36.74 -2.56 -18.36
C PHE A 5 36.96 -1.13 -17.83
N GLU A 6 37.34 -0.19 -18.69
CA GLU A 6 37.46 1.23 -18.34
C GLU A 6 36.15 2.00 -18.54
N THR A 7 35.09 1.37 -19.06
CA THR A 7 33.80 2.04 -19.23
C THR A 7 33.06 2.16 -17.89
N ALA A 8 32.19 3.17 -17.76
CA ALA A 8 31.40 3.42 -16.55
C ALA A 8 30.54 2.21 -16.12
N ALA A 9 30.04 1.43 -17.09
CA ALA A 9 29.25 0.22 -16.83
C ALA A 9 30.05 -0.87 -16.07
N TYR A 10 31.38 -0.82 -16.10
CA TYR A 10 32.28 -1.74 -15.39
C TYR A 10 33.07 -1.06 -14.27
N GLY A 11 32.63 0.10 -13.78
CA GLY A 11 33.29 0.80 -12.67
C GLY A 11 34.41 1.76 -13.08
N GLY A 12 34.53 2.07 -14.38
CA GLY A 12 35.45 3.08 -14.88
C GLY A 12 35.10 4.52 -14.47
N PRO A 13 35.81 5.55 -14.99
CA PRO A 13 35.75 6.93 -14.47
C PRO A 13 34.37 7.61 -14.43
N GLY A 14 33.39 7.14 -15.21
CA GLY A 14 32.02 7.65 -15.19
C GLY A 14 31.08 6.94 -14.20
N TRP A 15 31.54 5.90 -13.51
CA TRP A 15 30.77 5.24 -12.46
C TRP A 15 30.59 6.15 -11.25
N SER A 16 29.37 6.26 -10.77
CA SER A 16 29.03 7.03 -9.57
C SER A 16 28.19 6.15 -8.65
N PRO A 17 28.73 5.70 -7.50
CA PRO A 17 27.99 4.83 -6.60
C PRO A 17 26.89 5.62 -5.87
N ARG A 18 25.79 4.96 -5.53
CA ARG A 18 24.81 5.51 -4.58
C ARG A 18 25.43 5.53 -3.19
N THR A 19 25.51 6.71 -2.58
CA THR A 19 26.05 6.92 -1.23
C THR A 19 24.99 7.27 -0.19
N HIS A 20 23.80 7.70 -0.63
CA HIS A 20 22.66 7.96 0.25
C HIS A 20 21.92 6.66 0.59
N SER A 21 21.41 6.59 1.81
CA SER A 21 20.45 5.58 2.24
C SER A 21 19.10 5.76 1.54
N ALA A 22 18.27 4.72 1.52
CA ALA A 22 16.93 4.80 0.95
C ALA A 22 16.09 5.94 1.57
N ARG A 23 16.21 6.14 2.89
CA ARG A 23 15.55 7.24 3.60
C ARG A 23 16.04 8.62 3.15
N GLU A 24 17.33 8.80 2.92
CA GLU A 24 17.90 10.08 2.46
C GLU A 24 17.50 10.41 1.02
N GLU A 25 17.10 9.41 0.24
CA GLU A 25 16.63 9.59 -1.14
C GLU A 25 15.14 9.98 -1.23
N MET A 26 14.42 9.97 -0.10
CA MET A 26 13.02 10.38 -0.02
C MET A 26 12.87 11.88 -0.31
N GLY A 27 12.11 12.19 -1.37
CA GLY A 27 11.93 13.54 -1.90
C GLY A 27 12.98 13.98 -2.93
N THR A 28 13.91 13.11 -3.32
CA THR A 28 14.82 13.35 -4.45
C THR A 28 14.62 12.30 -5.55
N VAL A 29 14.90 11.03 -5.25
CA VAL A 29 14.65 9.90 -6.15
C VAL A 29 13.22 9.40 -6.01
N TRP A 30 12.73 9.36 -4.77
CA TRP A 30 11.39 8.87 -4.42
C TRP A 30 10.47 10.01 -3.99
N GLY A 31 9.17 9.76 -3.96
CA GLY A 31 8.19 10.67 -3.37
C GLY A 31 8.39 10.83 -1.86
N ARG A 32 7.89 11.93 -1.27
CA ARG A 32 7.96 12.18 0.18
C ARG A 32 6.83 11.49 0.93
N PHE A 33 6.85 10.16 0.96
CA PHE A 33 5.83 9.35 1.61
C PHE A 33 6.45 8.43 2.67
N GLY A 34 5.87 8.41 3.87
CA GLY A 34 6.31 7.51 4.93
C GLY A 34 5.41 7.62 6.15
N VAL A 35 5.30 6.52 6.88
CA VAL A 35 4.55 6.43 8.15
C VAL A 35 5.42 5.71 9.17
N GLY A 36 5.61 6.32 10.34
CA GLY A 36 6.34 5.71 11.47
C GLY A 36 5.61 5.81 12.80
N THR A 37 4.39 6.36 12.81
CA THR A 37 3.55 6.55 14.00
C THR A 37 2.08 6.60 13.59
N GLU A 38 1.17 6.17 14.46
CA GLU A 38 -0.28 6.28 14.24
C GLU A 38 -0.90 7.62 14.69
N TRP A 39 -0.12 8.54 15.27
CA TRP A 39 -0.64 9.77 15.91
C TRP A 39 -0.07 11.08 15.36
N SER A 40 1.00 11.03 14.55
CA SER A 40 1.53 12.24 13.91
C SER A 40 0.51 12.81 12.92
N PRO A 41 0.53 14.14 12.67
CA PRO A 41 -0.35 14.75 11.68
C PRO A 41 -0.24 14.08 10.31
N LEU A 42 -1.37 13.57 9.82
CA LEU A 42 -1.47 12.96 8.50
C LEU A 42 -1.24 14.02 7.40
N ARG A 43 -0.54 13.65 6.34
CA ARG A 43 -0.21 14.57 5.22
C ARG A 43 -0.72 14.10 3.87
N ALA A 44 -0.81 12.78 3.68
CA ALA A 44 -1.33 12.19 2.46
C ALA A 44 -2.11 10.92 2.80
N VAL A 45 -3.13 10.61 2.01
CA VAL A 45 -3.92 9.37 2.11
C VAL A 45 -4.17 8.80 0.72
N LEU A 46 -4.14 7.48 0.60
CA LEU A 46 -4.59 6.77 -0.58
C LEU A 46 -5.97 6.19 -0.30
N LEU A 47 -6.92 6.46 -1.20
CA LEU A 47 -8.32 6.01 -1.11
C LEU A 47 -8.72 5.24 -2.38
N HIS A 48 -9.79 4.45 -2.28
CA HIS A 48 -10.45 3.86 -3.45
C HIS A 48 -11.94 4.11 -3.31
N ARG A 49 -12.47 4.98 -4.18
CA ARG A 49 -13.89 5.30 -4.18
C ARG A 49 -14.68 4.10 -4.69
N PRO A 50 -15.68 3.60 -3.95
CA PRO A 50 -16.47 2.46 -4.39
C PRO A 50 -17.14 2.68 -5.74
N GLY A 51 -16.96 1.72 -6.64
CA GLY A 51 -17.47 1.75 -8.01
C GLY A 51 -18.42 0.60 -8.34
N ALA A 52 -18.41 0.20 -9.61
CA ALA A 52 -19.28 -0.85 -10.13
C ALA A 52 -19.06 -2.22 -9.45
N GLU A 53 -17.88 -2.46 -8.90
CA GLU A 53 -17.55 -3.66 -8.14
C GLU A 53 -18.47 -3.88 -6.94
N LEU A 54 -18.91 -2.80 -6.29
CA LEU A 54 -19.78 -2.90 -5.12
C LEU A 54 -21.23 -3.19 -5.52
N ALA A 55 -21.69 -2.62 -6.64
CA ALA A 55 -23.00 -2.95 -7.21
C ALA A 55 -23.09 -4.39 -7.73
N GLY A 56 -21.95 -4.97 -8.14
CA GLY A 56 -21.87 -6.37 -8.58
C GLY A 56 -21.92 -7.40 -7.45
N ALA A 57 -21.74 -6.99 -6.19
CA ALA A 57 -21.74 -7.89 -5.02
C ALA A 57 -23.15 -8.19 -4.51
N SER A 58 -23.91 -9.01 -5.25
CA SER A 58 -25.29 -9.37 -4.90
C SER A 58 -25.42 -10.25 -3.66
N ASP A 59 -24.37 -11.00 -3.30
CA ASP A 59 -24.27 -11.77 -2.06
C ASP A 59 -23.19 -11.13 -1.16
N ALA A 60 -23.65 -10.40 -0.14
CA ALA A 60 -22.79 -9.72 0.81
C ALA A 60 -21.83 -10.69 1.52
N ASN A 61 -22.33 -11.85 1.94
CA ASN A 61 -21.54 -12.80 2.72
C ASN A 61 -20.44 -13.42 1.86
N ALA A 62 -20.75 -13.76 0.60
CA ALA A 62 -19.73 -14.20 -0.37
C ALA A 62 -18.67 -13.12 -0.65
N ALA A 63 -19.04 -11.84 -0.54
CA ALA A 63 -18.12 -10.70 -0.65
C ALA A 63 -17.40 -10.34 0.66
N LEU A 64 -17.53 -11.13 1.74
CA LEU A 64 -17.00 -10.84 3.08
C LEU A 64 -17.57 -9.56 3.73
N MET A 65 -18.79 -9.19 3.37
CA MET A 65 -19.50 -8.03 3.90
C MET A 65 -20.67 -8.48 4.77
N LEU A 66 -20.96 -7.69 5.81
CA LEU A 66 -22.10 -7.96 6.71
C LEU A 66 -23.46 -7.73 6.04
N ALA A 67 -23.52 -6.83 5.07
CA ALA A 67 -24.69 -6.49 4.27
C ALA A 67 -24.26 -5.87 2.94
N THR A 68 -25.11 -5.94 1.92
CA THR A 68 -24.87 -5.30 0.61
C THR A 68 -25.03 -3.79 0.77
N PRO A 69 -23.99 -2.98 0.59
CA PRO A 69 -24.11 -1.54 0.71
C PRO A 69 -24.85 -0.96 -0.50
N GLU A 70 -25.64 0.09 -0.28
CA GLU A 70 -26.22 0.86 -1.37
C GLU A 70 -25.13 1.76 -1.99
N LEU A 71 -24.86 1.58 -3.28
CA LEU A 71 -23.70 2.18 -3.95
C LEU A 71 -23.70 3.71 -3.84
N ARG A 72 -24.85 4.36 -4.08
CA ARG A 72 -24.92 5.82 -4.06
C ARG A 72 -24.64 6.35 -2.66
N VAL A 73 -25.22 5.74 -1.63
CA VAL A 73 -24.92 6.10 -0.22
C VAL A 73 -23.45 5.87 0.12
N ALA A 74 -22.87 4.74 -0.27
CA ALA A 74 -21.45 4.44 0.00
C ALA A 74 -20.53 5.48 -0.67
N GLN A 75 -20.86 5.90 -1.89
CA GLN A 75 -20.14 6.94 -2.62
C GLN A 75 -20.25 8.31 -1.95
N GLU A 76 -21.44 8.73 -1.54
CA GLU A 76 -21.64 10.01 -0.83
C GLU A 76 -20.87 10.05 0.50
N GLN A 77 -20.87 8.95 1.24
CA GLN A 77 -20.10 8.82 2.47
C GLN A 77 -18.58 8.83 2.21
N HIS A 78 -18.12 8.11 1.19
CA HIS A 78 -16.71 8.12 0.80
C HIS A 78 -16.25 9.52 0.37
N ASP A 79 -17.05 10.22 -0.44
CA ASP A 79 -16.75 11.58 -0.90
C ASP A 79 -16.67 12.55 0.29
N SER A 80 -17.52 12.35 1.30
CA SER A 80 -17.46 13.10 2.56
C SER A 80 -16.17 12.83 3.35
N ILE A 81 -15.67 11.59 3.38
CA ILE A 81 -14.38 11.24 3.99
C ILE A 81 -13.22 11.95 3.26
N ALA A 82 -13.19 11.87 1.92
CA ALA A 82 -12.16 12.53 1.11
C ALA A 82 -12.18 14.05 1.27
N ALA A 83 -13.37 14.65 1.34
CA ALA A 83 -13.53 16.07 1.61
C ALA A 83 -13.02 16.46 3.00
N ALA A 84 -13.26 15.64 4.02
CA ALA A 84 -12.75 15.89 5.38
C ALA A 84 -11.22 15.87 5.43
N TYR A 85 -10.57 14.91 4.76
CA TYR A 85 -9.11 14.89 4.61
C TYR A 85 -8.59 16.14 3.91
N SER A 86 -9.20 16.50 2.77
CA SER A 86 -8.80 17.68 1.99
C SER A 86 -8.95 18.97 2.79
N ALA A 87 -10.05 19.12 3.53
CA ALA A 87 -10.30 20.27 4.42
C ALA A 87 -9.29 20.37 5.57
N ALA A 88 -8.74 19.23 6.01
CA ALA A 88 -7.66 19.16 7.00
C ALA A 88 -6.26 19.40 6.38
N GLY A 89 -6.16 19.67 5.08
CA GLY A 89 -4.89 19.86 4.38
C GLY A 89 -4.14 18.57 4.07
N VAL A 90 -4.81 17.41 4.15
CA VAL A 90 -4.27 16.11 3.74
C VAL A 90 -4.43 15.95 2.23
N GLU A 91 -3.36 15.60 1.55
CA GLU A 91 -3.40 15.30 0.11
C GLU A 91 -4.11 13.96 -0.13
N VAL A 92 -5.15 13.98 -0.95
CA VAL A 92 -5.96 12.78 -1.24
C VAL A 92 -5.57 12.21 -2.60
N PHE A 93 -5.03 11.00 -2.59
CA PHE A 93 -4.76 10.20 -3.76
C PHE A 93 -5.82 9.12 -3.92
N TYR A 94 -6.11 8.74 -5.16
CA TYR A 94 -6.99 7.63 -5.48
C TYR A 94 -6.23 6.47 -6.13
N LEU A 95 -6.67 5.24 -5.85
CA LEU A 95 -6.40 4.11 -6.73
C LEU A 95 -7.13 4.30 -8.06
N GLU A 96 -6.47 3.86 -9.13
CA GLU A 96 -7.01 3.86 -10.48
C GLU A 96 -6.86 2.45 -11.08
N PRO A 97 -7.69 1.47 -10.65
CA PRO A 97 -7.64 0.13 -11.20
C PRO A 97 -7.90 0.14 -12.70
N GLY A 98 -7.12 -0.62 -13.47
CA GLY A 98 -7.27 -0.71 -14.93
C GLY A 98 -8.46 -1.58 -15.39
N ALA A 99 -9.19 -2.17 -14.45
CA ALA A 99 -10.40 -2.97 -14.64
C ALA A 99 -11.23 -2.94 -13.34
N THR A 100 -12.49 -3.37 -13.39
CA THR A 100 -13.34 -3.51 -12.20
C THR A 100 -12.64 -4.39 -11.15
N PRO A 101 -12.30 -3.86 -9.97
CA PRO A 101 -11.60 -4.62 -8.93
C PRO A 101 -12.59 -5.51 -8.15
N PRO A 102 -12.10 -6.36 -7.23
CA PRO A 102 -12.96 -7.03 -6.26
C PRO A 102 -13.68 -6.02 -5.32
N PRO A 103 -14.81 -6.41 -4.70
CA PRO A 103 -15.70 -5.48 -3.99
C PRO A 103 -15.09 -4.85 -2.73
N ASN A 104 -14.02 -5.44 -2.17
CA ASN A 104 -13.36 -4.94 -0.96
C ASN A 104 -12.24 -3.94 -1.25
N GLN A 105 -12.03 -3.53 -2.51
CA GLN A 105 -10.95 -2.62 -2.90
C GLN A 105 -10.97 -1.28 -2.14
N MET A 106 -12.12 -0.84 -1.61
CA MET A 106 -12.21 0.38 -0.77
C MET A 106 -11.46 0.26 0.57
N PHE A 107 -11.21 -0.96 1.05
CA PHE A 107 -10.51 -1.22 2.32
C PHE A 107 -8.99 -1.30 2.14
N LEU A 108 -8.39 -0.16 1.80
CA LEU A 108 -6.96 -0.09 1.43
C LEU A 108 -5.98 -0.33 2.58
N ALA A 109 -6.40 -0.11 3.83
CA ALA A 109 -5.57 -0.35 5.00
C ALA A 109 -5.09 -1.82 5.09
N ASP A 110 -5.86 -2.76 4.53
CA ASP A 110 -5.49 -4.17 4.53
C ASP A 110 -4.42 -4.51 3.47
N LEU A 111 -4.29 -3.68 2.43
CA LEU A 111 -3.55 -4.03 1.23
C LEU A 111 -2.11 -3.52 1.24
N MET A 112 -1.74 -2.72 2.22
CA MET A 112 -0.37 -2.25 2.42
C MET A 112 -0.13 -1.82 3.85
N PHE A 113 1.12 -1.87 4.29
CA PHE A 113 1.58 -1.24 5.51
C PHE A 113 2.70 -0.27 5.18
N MET A 114 2.52 1.00 5.51
CA MET A 114 3.53 2.03 5.28
C MET A 114 4.58 1.99 6.39
N THR A 115 5.83 2.19 6.00
CA THR A 115 6.98 2.39 6.87
C THR A 115 7.57 3.78 6.60
N PRO A 116 8.56 4.24 7.38
CA PRO A 116 9.21 5.50 7.08
C PRO A 116 9.98 5.54 5.75
N GLU A 117 10.24 4.37 5.14
CA GLU A 117 11.08 4.24 3.94
C GLU A 117 10.32 3.70 2.72
N GLY A 118 9.02 3.45 2.86
CA GLY A 118 8.19 2.89 1.79
C GLY A 118 7.14 1.92 2.29
N ALA A 119 6.50 1.22 1.36
CA ALA A 119 5.39 0.32 1.64
C ALA A 119 5.81 -1.16 1.66
N ILE A 120 5.18 -1.94 2.52
CA ILE A 120 5.07 -3.38 2.40
C ILE A 120 3.71 -3.67 1.75
N ALA A 121 3.70 -4.33 0.60
CA ALA A 121 2.46 -4.76 -0.05
C ALA A 121 1.86 -5.95 0.70
N GLY A 122 0.58 -5.83 1.06
CA GLY A 122 -0.20 -6.88 1.67
C GLY A 122 -0.45 -8.06 0.73
N ARG A 123 -0.87 -9.18 1.32
CA ARG A 123 -1.34 -10.37 0.62
C ARG A 123 -2.54 -10.92 1.39
N PRO A 124 -3.76 -10.48 1.04
CA PRO A 124 -4.98 -10.86 1.74
C PRO A 124 -5.11 -12.37 1.88
N ALA A 125 -5.62 -12.83 3.04
CA ALA A 125 -5.74 -14.26 3.31
C ALA A 125 -6.91 -14.91 2.55
N SER A 126 -7.98 -14.14 2.30
CA SER A 126 -9.14 -14.63 1.58
C SER A 126 -8.95 -14.55 0.07
N THR A 127 -9.30 -15.62 -0.64
CA THR A 127 -9.29 -15.67 -2.11
C THR A 127 -10.26 -14.68 -2.73
N VAL A 128 -11.31 -14.27 -2.01
CA VAL A 128 -12.27 -13.22 -2.45
C VAL A 128 -11.57 -11.88 -2.69
N ARG A 129 -10.47 -11.63 -1.97
CA ARG A 129 -9.69 -10.39 -2.02
C ARG A 129 -8.36 -10.51 -2.75
N ALA A 130 -8.02 -11.71 -3.22
CA ALA A 130 -6.75 -11.95 -3.88
C ALA A 130 -6.64 -11.13 -5.17
N GLY A 131 -5.52 -10.45 -5.34
CA GLY A 131 -5.25 -9.60 -6.50
C GLY A 131 -5.71 -8.15 -6.34
N GLU A 132 -6.31 -7.75 -5.20
CA GLU A 132 -6.51 -6.33 -4.86
C GLU A 132 -5.15 -5.61 -4.69
N GLU A 133 -4.16 -6.32 -4.12
CA GLU A 133 -2.82 -5.80 -3.82
C GLU A 133 -2.05 -5.32 -5.05
N ARG A 134 -2.34 -5.86 -6.24
CA ARG A 134 -1.65 -5.48 -7.50
C ARG A 134 -1.97 -4.04 -7.91
N TRP A 135 -3.18 -3.57 -7.63
CA TRP A 135 -3.60 -2.21 -7.96
C TRP A 135 -2.96 -1.20 -7.02
N VAL A 136 -2.82 -1.58 -5.74
CA VAL A 136 -2.07 -0.80 -4.75
C VAL A 136 -0.60 -0.73 -5.12
N ALA A 137 0.05 -1.86 -5.43
CA ALA A 137 1.45 -1.87 -5.85
C ALA A 137 1.70 -0.97 -7.06
N ARG A 138 0.82 -1.03 -8.08
CA ARG A 138 0.92 -0.15 -9.25
C ARG A 138 0.82 1.33 -8.85
N ARG A 139 -0.21 1.69 -8.08
CA ARG A 139 -0.44 3.09 -7.73
C ARG A 139 0.68 3.65 -6.84
N LEU A 140 1.19 2.86 -5.91
CA LEU A 140 2.35 3.24 -5.10
C LEU A 140 3.58 3.51 -5.97
N ALA A 141 3.85 2.65 -6.96
CA ALA A 141 4.94 2.86 -7.90
C ALA A 141 4.74 4.13 -8.75
N ASP A 142 3.53 4.37 -9.24
CA ASP A 142 3.20 5.59 -10.01
C ASP A 142 3.39 6.88 -9.18
N LEU A 143 3.14 6.81 -7.87
CA LEU A 143 3.37 7.91 -6.92
C LEU A 143 4.83 8.02 -6.48
N GLY A 144 5.72 7.13 -6.92
CA GLY A 144 7.12 7.11 -6.50
C GLY A 144 7.32 6.65 -5.06
N VAL A 145 6.41 5.84 -4.50
CA VAL A 145 6.58 5.20 -3.20
C VAL A 145 7.43 3.93 -3.38
N PRO A 146 8.53 3.77 -2.62
CA PRO A 146 9.29 2.52 -2.64
C PRO A 146 8.43 1.34 -2.16
N ILE A 147 8.44 0.23 -2.89
CA ILE A 147 7.88 -1.04 -2.41
C ILE A 147 9.04 -1.84 -1.82
N LEU A 148 9.10 -1.88 -0.49
CA LEU A 148 10.17 -2.55 0.24
C LEU A 148 10.04 -4.07 0.20
N ARG A 149 8.79 -4.55 0.16
CA ARG A 149 8.49 -5.98 0.15
C ARG A 149 7.10 -6.25 -0.41
N THR A 150 6.96 -7.40 -1.05
CA THR A 150 5.67 -8.05 -1.32
C THR A 150 5.67 -9.40 -0.63
N VAL A 151 4.64 -9.70 0.15
CA VAL A 151 4.52 -10.99 0.84
C VAL A 151 4.30 -12.12 -0.17
N GLY A 152 5.07 -13.20 -0.07
CA GLY A 152 5.09 -14.30 -1.03
C GLY A 152 4.89 -15.68 -0.39
N GLY A 153 4.93 -16.72 -1.24
CA GLY A 153 4.79 -18.11 -0.81
C GLY A 153 3.40 -18.41 -0.26
N ARG A 154 3.34 -19.03 0.93
CA ARG A 154 2.09 -19.25 1.66
C ARG A 154 1.84 -18.16 2.71
N GLY A 155 2.72 -17.15 2.80
CA GLY A 155 2.55 -16.02 3.71
C GLY A 155 1.31 -15.21 3.38
N THR A 156 0.50 -14.88 4.38
CA THR A 156 -0.60 -13.91 4.28
C THR A 156 -0.36 -12.80 5.29
N PHE A 157 -0.65 -11.58 4.88
CA PHE A 157 -0.47 -10.37 5.68
C PHE A 157 -1.48 -9.33 5.22
N GLU A 158 -2.26 -8.80 6.14
CA GLU A 158 -3.12 -7.65 5.89
C GLU A 158 -2.60 -6.47 6.71
N GLY A 159 -2.39 -5.32 6.07
CA GLY A 159 -1.74 -4.16 6.67
C GLY A 159 -2.40 -3.65 7.94
N ALA A 160 -3.72 -3.84 8.07
CA ALA A 160 -4.50 -3.52 9.26
C ALA A 160 -4.14 -4.36 10.50
N ASP A 161 -3.44 -5.49 10.33
CA ASP A 161 -2.88 -6.27 11.45
C ASP A 161 -1.57 -5.66 11.98
N ALA A 162 -1.04 -4.60 11.37
CA ALA A 162 0.16 -3.91 11.83
C ALA A 162 -0.15 -2.45 12.21
N ALA A 163 0.46 -1.97 13.29
CA ALA A 163 0.32 -0.58 13.73
C ALA A 163 1.61 -0.07 14.37
N TRP A 164 2.00 1.16 14.05
CA TRP A 164 3.16 1.80 14.64
C TRP A 164 2.88 2.30 16.06
N ILE A 165 3.66 1.84 17.04
CA ILE A 165 3.66 2.44 18.39
C ILE A 165 4.52 3.69 18.40
N ASP A 166 5.72 3.57 17.85
CA ASP A 166 6.71 4.63 17.66
C ASP A 166 7.60 4.30 16.45
N GLU A 167 8.50 5.20 16.07
CA GLU A 167 9.33 5.05 14.86
C GLU A 167 10.21 3.79 14.81
N LYS A 168 10.34 3.04 15.91
CA LYS A 168 11.17 1.85 16.04
C LYS A 168 10.39 0.60 16.43
N THR A 169 9.08 0.73 16.68
CA THR A 169 8.26 -0.32 17.27
C THR A 169 6.93 -0.47 16.52
N VAL A 170 6.67 -1.68 16.02
CA VAL A 170 5.42 -2.08 15.38
C VAL A 170 4.75 -3.16 16.21
N LEU A 171 3.45 -3.02 16.48
CA LEU A 171 2.62 -4.15 16.88
C LEU A 171 2.19 -4.91 15.64
N LEU A 172 2.37 -6.24 15.66
CA LEU A 172 1.96 -7.12 14.58
C LEU A 172 1.02 -8.21 15.12
N GLY A 173 -0.24 -8.11 14.72
CA GLY A 173 -1.28 -9.12 14.96
C GLY A 173 -1.02 -10.38 14.14
N ARG A 174 -1.27 -11.53 14.76
CA ARG A 174 -1.23 -12.84 14.10
C ARG A 174 -2.54 -13.56 14.32
N GLY A 175 -3.12 -14.09 13.24
CA GLY A 175 -4.41 -14.73 13.28
C GLY A 175 -4.88 -15.20 11.92
N LEU A 176 -6.16 -15.01 11.65
CA LEU A 176 -6.81 -15.49 10.41
C LEU A 176 -6.28 -14.79 9.16
N ARG A 177 -5.97 -13.49 9.25
CA ARG A 177 -5.56 -12.65 8.12
C ARG A 177 -4.04 -12.61 7.95
N THR A 178 -3.31 -12.42 9.04
CA THR A 178 -1.85 -12.52 9.06
C THR A 178 -1.36 -13.83 9.68
N ASN A 179 -0.78 -14.70 8.86
CA ASN A 179 -0.27 -16.01 9.31
C ASN A 179 1.21 -15.94 9.75
N ALA A 180 1.74 -17.05 10.28
CA ALA A 180 3.12 -17.12 10.76
C ALA A 180 4.18 -16.75 9.71
N GLU A 181 4.00 -17.25 8.48
CA GLU A 181 4.94 -17.06 7.37
C GLU A 181 4.90 -15.61 6.85
N GLY A 182 3.71 -15.02 6.77
CA GLY A 182 3.56 -13.60 6.42
C GLY A 182 4.12 -12.68 7.49
N ALA A 183 3.81 -12.95 8.77
CA ALA A 183 4.35 -12.18 9.88
C ALA A 183 5.89 -12.20 9.92
N ALA A 184 6.51 -13.37 9.70
CA ALA A 184 7.97 -13.49 9.66
C ALA A 184 8.61 -12.77 8.46
N GLN A 185 7.88 -12.58 7.36
CA GLN A 185 8.38 -11.85 6.20
C GLN A 185 8.39 -10.33 6.41
N VAL A 186 7.53 -9.81 7.27
CA VAL A 186 7.32 -8.36 7.48
C VAL A 186 7.85 -7.84 8.81
N ALA A 187 8.37 -8.74 9.65
CA ALA A 187 9.03 -8.42 10.92
C ALA A 187 10.47 -7.92 10.74
#